data_AF-A0A439U7U3-F1
#
_entry.id   AF-A0A439U7U3-F1
#
_cell.length_a   1.000
_cell.length_b   1.000
_cell.length_c   1.000
_cell.angle_alpha   90.00
_cell.angle_beta   90.00
_cell.angle_gamma   90.00
#
_symmetry.space_group_name_H-M   'P 1'
#
loop_
_entity.id
_entity.type
_entity.pdbx_description
1 polymer ?
#
loop_
_entity_poly.entity_id
_entity_poly.type
_entity_poly.pdbx_seq_one_letter_code
_entity_poly.pdbx_strand_id
1 'polypeptide(L)'
;MIVPNEILRAARAALGMTQAELARESGVGKRTILRIEQDERVAVRTLKRVQVALEARGVEFVSSEPGHGPGLRLPLSAIKRDDLRF
;
A
#
# COMPACT_ATOMS: atom_id res chain seq x y z
N MET A 1 2.28 12.47 4.51
CA MET A 1 1.71 11.72 5.64
C MET A 1 2.50 10.45 5.89
N ILE A 2 2.49 9.92 7.12
CA ILE A 2 2.89 8.53 7.38
C ILE A 2 1.66 7.68 7.12
N VAL A 3 1.75 6.76 6.17
CA VAL A 3 0.65 5.85 5.83
C VAL A 3 0.62 4.71 6.85
N PRO A 4 -0.52 4.42 7.50
CA PRO A 4 -0.64 3.30 8.43
C PRO A 4 -0.37 1.95 7.76
N ASN A 5 0.11 0.99 8.54
CA ASN A 5 0.48 -0.34 8.05
C ASN A 5 -0.71 -1.05 7.39
N GLU A 6 -1.91 -0.88 7.94
CA GLU A 6 -3.16 -1.44 7.44
C GLU A 6 -3.48 -0.93 6.03
N ILE A 7 -3.20 0.36 5.76
CA ILE A 7 -3.43 0.98 4.46
C ILE A 7 -2.37 0.55 3.44
N LEU A 8 -1.11 0.37 3.86
CA LEU A 8 -0.06 -0.21 3.02
C LEU A 8 -0.38 -1.66 2.63
N ARG A 9 -0.86 -2.46 3.59
CA ARG A 9 -1.33 -3.83 3.38
C ARG A 9 -2.52 -3.87 2.41
N ALA A 10 -3.50 -2.99 2.61
CA ALA A 10 -4.66 -2.87 1.75
C ALA A 10 -4.27 -2.50 0.30
N ALA A 11 -3.38 -1.52 0.11
CA ALA A 11 -2.88 -1.13 -1.20
C ALA A 11 -2.20 -2.30 -1.94
N ARG A 12 -1.33 -3.06 -1.25
CA ARG A 12 -0.69 -4.25 -1.85
C ARG A 12 -1.75 -5.25 -2.32
N ALA A 13 -2.70 -5.59 -1.44
CA ALA A 13 -3.73 -6.57 -1.74
C ALA A 13 -4.62 -6.11 -2.91
N ALA A 14 -5.00 -4.84 -2.91
CA ALA A 14 -5.83 -4.25 -3.95
C ALA A 14 -5.13 -4.16 -5.32
N LEU A 15 -3.80 -4.01 -5.35
CA LEU A 15 -3.00 -4.12 -6.57
C LEU A 15 -2.75 -5.58 -7.03
N GLY A 16 -3.25 -6.58 -6.28
CA GLY A 16 -2.98 -8.00 -6.54
C GLY A 16 -1.52 -8.40 -6.35
N MET A 17 -0.71 -7.60 -5.66
CA MET A 17 0.71 -7.86 -5.48
C MET A 17 0.95 -8.91 -4.39
N THR A 18 1.89 -9.81 -4.61
CA THR A 18 2.45 -10.66 -3.56
C THR A 18 3.39 -9.86 -2.65
N GLN A 19 3.64 -10.36 -1.44
CA GLN A 19 4.65 -9.76 -0.54
C GLN A 19 6.06 -9.77 -1.14
N ALA A 20 6.36 -10.77 -1.99
CA ALA A 20 7.67 -10.89 -2.64
C ALA A 20 7.87 -9.82 -3.72
N GLU A 21 6.83 -9.49 -4.50
CA GLU A 21 6.87 -8.42 -5.49
C GLU A 21 7.05 -7.05 -4.81
N LEU A 22 6.26 -6.78 -3.76
CA LEU A 22 6.40 -5.52 -3.01
C LEU A 22 7.78 -5.39 -2.36
N ALA A 23 8.32 -6.50 -1.83
CA ALA A 23 9.68 -6.54 -1.29
C ALA A 23 10.73 -6.17 -2.35
N ARG A 24 10.63 -6.78 -3.54
CA ARG A 24 11.53 -6.49 -4.67
C ARG A 24 11.43 -5.03 -5.10
N GLU A 25 10.23 -4.51 -5.30
CA GLU A 25 10.00 -3.14 -5.81
C GLU A 25 10.37 -2.05 -4.79
N SER A 26 10.13 -2.28 -3.51
CA SER A 26 10.55 -1.34 -2.44
C SER A 26 12.03 -1.49 -2.04
N GLY A 27 12.68 -2.59 -2.44
CA GLY A 27 14.00 -3.01 -1.98
C GLY A 27 14.04 -3.31 -0.46
N VAL A 28 12.90 -3.62 0.14
CA VAL A 28 12.75 -4.00 1.55
C VAL A 28 12.64 -5.51 1.62
N GLY A 29 13.31 -6.17 2.56
CA GLY A 29 13.26 -7.64 2.67
C GLY A 29 11.83 -8.17 2.91
N LYS A 30 11.49 -9.32 2.31
CA LYS A 30 10.15 -9.95 2.43
C LYS A 30 9.70 -10.14 3.88
N ARG A 31 10.61 -10.52 4.79
CA ARG A 31 10.30 -10.65 6.22
C ARG A 31 9.90 -9.31 6.86
N THR A 32 10.46 -8.20 6.40
CA THR A 32 10.07 -6.87 6.86
C THR A 32 8.70 -6.46 6.32
N ILE A 33 8.37 -6.82 5.07
CA ILE A 33 7.00 -6.65 4.54
C ILE A 33 5.99 -7.44 5.38
N LEU A 34 6.29 -8.70 5.72
CA LEU A 34 5.44 -9.50 6.61
C LEU A 34 5.23 -8.83 7.97
N ARG A 35 6.29 -8.30 8.60
CA ARG A 35 6.20 -7.58 9.88
C ARG A 35 5.33 -6.32 9.78
N ILE A 36 5.45 -5.56 8.70
CA ILE A 36 4.56 -4.42 8.41
C ILE A 36 3.11 -4.89 8.36
N GLU A 37 2.83 -5.98 7.64
CA GLU A 37 1.48 -6.52 7.50
C GLU A 37 0.94 -7.20 8.76
N GLN A 38 1.79 -7.47 9.75
CA GLN A 38 1.41 -7.95 11.10
C GLN A 38 1.32 -6.80 12.11
N ASP A 39 1.33 -5.55 11.62
CA ASP A 39 1.21 -4.34 12.43
C ASP A 39 2.35 -4.19 13.48
N GLU A 40 3.51 -4.81 13.22
CA GLU A 40 4.70 -4.64 14.03
C GLU A 40 5.41 -3.30 13.76
N ARG A 41 6.12 -2.81 14.78
CA ARG A 41 6.95 -1.61 14.64
C ARG A 41 8.13 -1.84 13.70
N VAL A 42 8.21 -0.97 12.69
CA VAL A 42 9.33 -0.85 11.75
C VAL A 42 9.75 0.61 11.63
N ALA A 43 10.95 0.85 11.10
CA ALA A 43 11.45 2.22 10.93
C ALA A 43 10.61 3.00 9.91
N VAL A 44 10.35 4.29 10.19
CA VAL A 44 9.59 5.18 9.29
C VAL A 44 10.18 5.22 7.88
N ARG A 45 11.52 5.21 7.75
CA ARG A 45 12.20 5.13 6.44
C ARG A 45 11.80 3.89 5.63
N THR A 46 11.55 2.77 6.30
CA THR A 46 11.13 1.52 5.66
C THR A 46 9.68 1.64 5.18
N LEU A 47 8.79 2.17 6.01
CA LEU A 47 7.40 2.45 5.62
C LEU A 47 7.36 3.38 4.41
N LYS A 48 8.20 4.41 4.37
CA LYS A 48 8.24 5.35 3.25
C LYS A 48 8.71 4.68 1.95
N ARG A 49 9.67 3.76 2.00
CA ARG A 49 10.08 2.98 0.82
C ARG A 49 8.96 2.10 0.28
N VAL A 50 8.20 1.46 1.18
CA VAL A 50 7.04 0.66 0.81
C VAL A 50 5.94 1.54 0.21
N GLN A 51 5.64 2.68 0.84
CA GLN A 51 4.70 3.68 0.32
C GLN A 51 5.08 4.11 -1.10
N VAL A 52 6.34 4.49 -1.33
CA VAL A 52 6.83 4.97 -2.64
C VAL A 52 6.72 3.88 -3.71
N ALA A 53 6.99 2.62 -3.37
CA ALA A 53 6.82 1.51 -4.33
C ALA A 53 5.36 1.31 -4.75
N LEU A 54 4.42 1.45 -3.81
CA LEU A 54 2.98 1.38 -4.10
C LEU A 54 2.51 2.60 -4.92
N GLU A 55 3.00 3.80 -4.58
CA GLU A 55 2.75 5.03 -5.34
C GLU A 55 3.26 4.91 -6.78
N ALA A 56 4.43 4.29 -7.00
CA ALA A 56 4.98 4.03 -8.33
C ALA A 56 4.13 3.07 -9.18
N ARG A 57 3.27 2.26 -8.53
CA ARG A 57 2.28 1.40 -9.19
C ARG A 57 0.96 2.13 -9.47
N GLY A 58 0.86 3.42 -9.13
CA GLY A 58 -0.31 4.27 -9.36
C GLY A 58 -1.28 4.36 -8.19
N VAL A 59 -0.91 3.88 -7.00
CA VAL A 59 -1.72 4.10 -5.79
C VAL A 59 -1.58 5.55 -5.33
N GLU A 60 -2.69 6.17 -4.97
CA GLU A 60 -2.69 7.48 -4.32
C GLU A 60 -3.15 7.33 -2.87
N PHE A 61 -2.31 7.69 -1.90
CA PHE A 61 -2.69 7.69 -0.49
C PHE A 61 -3.38 9.00 -0.12
N VAL A 62 -4.54 8.88 0.54
CA VAL A 62 -5.35 10.01 0.96
C VAL A 62 -5.22 10.17 2.47
N SER A 63 -5.01 11.41 2.92
CA SER A 63 -4.92 11.70 4.35
C SER A 63 -6.30 11.58 5.01
N SER A 64 -6.32 11.44 6.33
CA SER A 64 -7.56 11.50 7.10
C SER A 64 -8.22 12.87 6.97
N GLU A 65 -9.54 12.89 7.01
CA GLU A 65 -10.39 14.08 7.02
C GLU A 65 -11.36 13.99 8.22
N PRO A 66 -11.99 15.09 8.66
CA PRO A 66 -13.01 15.02 9.70
C PRO A 66 -14.06 13.93 9.39
N GLY A 67 -14.20 12.96 10.30
CA GLY A 67 -15.10 11.81 10.14
C GLY A 67 -14.56 10.64 9.30
N HIS A 68 -13.36 10.75 8.72
CA HIS A 68 -12.79 9.73 7.82
C HIS A 68 -11.32 9.43 8.13
N GLY A 69 -11.00 8.13 8.26
CA GLY A 69 -9.61 7.68 8.38
C GLY A 69 -8.82 7.88 7.07
N PRO A 70 -7.50 7.67 7.10
CA PRO A 70 -6.70 7.68 5.88
C PRO A 70 -7.15 6.57 4.93
N GLY A 71 -7.00 6.80 3.63
CA GLY A 71 -7.46 5.90 2.58
C GLY A 71 -6.49 5.76 1.42
N LEU A 72 -6.95 5.10 0.35
CA LEU A 72 -6.18 4.94 -0.88
C LEU A 72 -7.11 4.99 -2.10
N ARG A 73 -6.60 5.46 -3.23
CA ARG A 73 -7.20 5.28 -4.56
C ARG A 73 -6.33 4.35 -5.38
N LEU A 74 -6.99 3.50 -6.16
CA LEU A 74 -6.33 2.60 -7.10
C LEU A 74 -6.26 3.25 -8.48
N PRO A 75 -5.22 2.96 -9.27
CA PRO A 75 -5.19 3.37 -10.66
C PRO A 75 -6.30 2.63 -11.40
N LEU A 76 -6.96 3.30 -12.36
CA LEU A 76 -8.03 2.69 -13.16
C LEU A 76 -7.56 1.41 -13.88
N SER A 77 -6.28 1.32 -14.23
CA SER A 77 -5.69 0.14 -14.86
C SER A 77 -5.64 -1.10 -13.95
N ALA A 78 -5.74 -0.94 -12.63
CA ALA A 78 -5.80 -2.05 -11.69
C ALA A 78 -7.21 -2.62 -11.51
N ILE A 79 -8.24 -1.93 -11.99
CA ILE A 79 -9.64 -2.38 -11.91
C ILE A 79 -10.05 -2.99 -13.25
N LYS A 80 -10.62 -4.21 -13.24
CA LYS A 80 -11.16 -4.79 -14.48
C LYS A 80 -12.43 -4.01 -14.85
N ARG A 81 -12.61 -3.69 -16.13
CA ARG A 81 -13.73 -2.85 -16.59
C ARG A 81 -15.12 -3.39 -16.20
N ASP A 82 -15.25 -4.70 -16.01
CA ASP A 82 -16.50 -5.31 -15.54
C ASP A 82 -16.82 -4.99 -14.06
N ASP A 83 -15.83 -4.60 -13.27
CA ASP A 83 -15.97 -4.26 -11.85
C ASP A 83 -16.45 -2.81 -11.62
N LEU A 84 -16.49 -1.98 -12.66
CA LEU A 84 -16.87 -0.55 -12.60
C LEU A 84 -18.30 -0.26 -13.08
N ARG A 85 -19.16 -1.28 -13.11
CA ARG A 85 -20.58 -1.11 -13.42
C ARG A 85 -21.31 -0.52 -12.20
N PHE A 86 -21.11 0.76 -11.98
CA PHE A 86 -21.96 1.59 -11.13
C PHE A 86 -23.02 2.27 -12.00
#